data_AF-A0A9X3FVU7-F1
#
_entry.id   AF-A0A9X3FVU7-F1
#
_cell.length_a   1.000
_cell.length_b   1.000
_cell.length_c   1.000
_cell.angle_alpha   90.00
_cell.angle_beta   90.00
_cell.angle_gamma   90.00
#
_symmetry.space_group_name_H-M   'P 1'
#
loop_
_entity.id
_entity.type
_entity.pdbx_description
1 polymer ?
#
loop_
_entity_poly.entity_id
_entity_poly.type
_entity_poly.pdbx_seq_one_letter_code
_entity_poly.pdbx_strand_id
1 'polypeptide(L)'
;MDRDLYKWAYKLGPAVPGELLADCFALAADVRELDMRASPYDLTGHGYAPVAVETPEGKAEYVAAQRGFADRGAVLRERLLAVCRELLELG
;
A
#
# COMPACT_ATOMS: atom_id res chain seq x y z
N MET A 1 -0.28 -11.07 1.91
CA MET A 1 0.36 -9.83 1.43
C MET A 1 0.06 -9.75 -0.05
N ASP A 2 -1.00 -9.04 -0.40
CA ASP A 2 -1.33 -8.85 -1.80
C ASP A 2 -0.27 -7.94 -2.43
N ARG A 3 0.18 -8.31 -3.63
CA ARG A 3 1.29 -7.64 -4.31
C ARG A 3 0.95 -6.16 -4.52
N ASP A 4 1.98 -5.33 -4.39
CA ASP A 4 2.05 -3.91 -4.76
C ASP A 4 1.04 -3.55 -5.89
N LEU A 5 -0.09 -2.95 -5.49
CA LEU A 5 -1.16 -2.51 -6.40
C LEU A 5 -0.67 -1.37 -7.30
N TYR A 6 0.21 -0.51 -6.79
CA TYR A 6 0.81 0.56 -7.56
C TYR A 6 1.62 0.01 -8.73
N LYS A 7 2.40 -1.06 -8.51
CA LYS A 7 3.11 -1.74 -9.60
C LYS A 7 2.16 -2.21 -10.71
N TRP A 8 0.99 -2.75 -10.38
CA TRP A 8 0.03 -3.22 -11.38
C TRP A 8 -0.68 -2.05 -12.07
N ALA A 9 -1.13 -1.06 -11.31
CA ALA A 9 -1.70 0.17 -11.84
C ALA A 9 -0.75 0.83 -12.85
N TYR A 10 0.54 0.95 -12.49
CA TYR A 10 1.58 1.50 -13.36
C TYR A 10 1.78 0.68 -14.63
N LYS A 11 1.75 -0.65 -14.54
CA LYS A 11 1.92 -1.55 -15.70
C LYS A 11 0.76 -1.51 -16.69
N LEU A 12 -0.47 -1.33 -16.20
CA LEU A 12 -1.65 -1.15 -17.04
C LEU A 12 -1.62 0.21 -17.77
N GLY A 13 -0.73 1.12 -17.37
CA GLY A 13 -0.42 2.34 -18.08
C GLY A 13 -1.65 3.22 -18.27
N PRO A 14 -1.91 3.74 -19.49
CA PRO A 14 -2.97 4.71 -19.73
C PRO A 14 -4.39 4.15 -19.54
N ALA A 15 -4.55 2.83 -19.39
CA ALA A 15 -5.85 2.24 -19.11
C ALA A 15 -6.36 2.52 -17.69
N VAL A 16 -5.45 2.81 -16.74
CA VAL A 16 -5.84 3.11 -15.36
C VAL A 16 -6.08 4.61 -15.20
N PRO A 17 -7.22 5.04 -14.63
CA PRO A 17 -7.45 6.43 -14.30
C PRO A 17 -6.33 6.99 -13.41
N GLY A 18 -5.84 8.20 -13.72
CA GLY A 18 -4.69 8.78 -13.01
C GLY A 18 -4.90 8.91 -11.49
N GLU A 19 -6.14 9.18 -11.06
CA GLU A 19 -6.53 9.17 -9.64
C GLU A 19 -6.34 7.80 -8.99
N LEU A 20 -6.69 6.70 -9.68
CA LEU A 20 -6.55 5.35 -9.14
C LEU A 20 -5.08 4.95 -9.06
N LEU A 21 -4.25 5.37 -10.02
CA LEU A 21 -2.80 5.20 -9.94
C LEU A 21 -2.22 5.96 -8.74
N ALA A 22 -2.64 7.22 -8.54
CA ALA A 22 -2.21 8.04 -7.42
C ALA A 22 -2.64 7.46 -6.06
N ASP A 23 -3.87 6.95 -5.95
CA ASP A 23 -4.36 6.27 -4.74
C ASP A 23 -3.55 5.02 -4.42
N CYS A 24 -3.21 4.22 -5.45
CA CYS A 24 -2.35 3.05 -5.28
C CYS A 24 -0.94 3.46 -4.84
N PHE A 25 -0.40 4.54 -5.40
CA PHE A 25 0.90 5.09 -5.01
C PHE A 25 0.90 5.56 -3.54
N ALA A 26 -0.13 6.29 -3.13
CA ALA A 26 -0.27 6.76 -1.76
C ALA A 26 -0.32 5.59 -0.76
N LEU A 27 -1.09 4.53 -1.05
CA LEU A 27 -1.09 3.33 -0.22
C LEU A 27 0.30 2.66 -0.16
N ALA A 28 1.00 2.58 -1.29
CA ALA A 28 2.36 2.01 -1.33
C ALA A 28 3.36 2.84 -0.51
N ALA A 29 3.22 4.17 -0.52
CA ALA A 29 4.02 5.07 0.29
C ALA A 29 3.76 4.89 1.80
N ASP A 30 2.49 4.81 2.21
CA ASP A 30 2.12 4.60 3.62
C ASP A 30 2.63 3.25 4.15
N VAL A 31 2.53 2.19 3.34
CA VAL A 31 3.07 0.87 3.68
C VAL A 31 4.59 0.94 3.82
N ARG A 32 5.27 1.62 2.90
CA ARG A 32 6.73 1.79 2.96
C ARG A 32 7.14 2.56 4.21
N GLU A 33 6.39 3.60 4.58
CA GLU A 33 6.65 4.35 5.81
C GLU A 33 6.56 3.45 7.04
N LEU A 34 5.51 2.64 7.16
CA LEU A 34 5.39 1.70 8.28
C LEU A 34 6.55 0.70 8.30
N ASP A 35 6.92 0.12 7.15
CA ASP A 35 8.04 -0.82 7.06
C ASP A 35 9.36 -0.16 7.46
N MET A 36 9.59 1.09 7.04
CA MET A 36 10.76 1.88 7.45
C MET A 36 10.79 2.10 8.96
N ARG A 37 9.66 2.52 9.55
CA ARG A 37 9.52 2.75 11.00
C ARG A 37 9.68 1.47 11.82
N ALA A 38 9.30 0.32 11.28
CA ALA A 38 9.45 -1.00 11.91
C ALA A 38 10.83 -1.65 11.67
N SER A 39 11.68 -1.03 10.84
CA SER A 39 13.01 -1.53 10.53
C SER A 39 13.98 -1.33 11.71
N PRO A 40 15.14 -2.04 11.75
CA PRO A 40 16.13 -1.84 12.80
C PRO A 40 16.90 -0.51 12.70
N TYR A 41 16.65 0.30 11.68
CA TYR A 41 17.35 1.56 11.46
C TYR A 41 16.71 2.70 12.25
N ASP A 42 17.55 3.53 12.88
CA ASP A 42 17.10 4.77 13.50
C ASP A 42 16.85 5.84 12.44
N LEU A 43 15.57 6.15 12.23
CA LEU A 43 15.10 7.16 11.29
C LEU A 43 14.56 8.42 12.00
N THR A 44 14.80 8.56 13.30
CA THR A 44 14.34 9.72 14.08
C THR A 44 14.92 11.03 13.56
N GLY A 45 16.17 11.02 13.06
CA GLY A 45 16.81 12.15 12.38
C GLY A 45 16.11 12.57 11.07
N HIS A 46 15.23 11.73 10.53
CA HIS A 46 14.39 12.01 9.37
C HIS A 46 12.92 12.28 9.73
N GLY A 47 12.60 12.39 11.02
CA GLY A 47 11.24 12.68 11.51
C GLY A 47 10.33 11.46 11.68
N TYR A 48 10.86 10.24 11.55
CA TYR A 48 10.06 9.02 11.70
C TYR A 48 10.19 8.43 13.10
N ALA A 49 9.07 8.31 13.81
CA ALA A 49 9.02 7.64 15.10
C ALA A 49 9.05 6.10 14.90
N PRO A 50 9.92 5.37 15.62
CA PRO A 50 10.06 3.93 15.42
C PRO A 50 8.82 3.16 15.92
N VAL A 51 8.51 2.06 15.24
CA VAL A 51 7.55 1.06 15.70
C VAL A 51 8.37 -0.11 16.25
N ALA A 52 8.41 -0.26 17.57
CA ALA A 52 9.21 -1.27 18.25
C ALA A 52 8.60 -2.68 18.12
N VAL A 53 8.64 -3.27 16.92
CA VAL A 53 7.99 -4.54 16.58
C VAL A 53 8.47 -5.76 17.37
N GLU A 54 9.61 -5.65 18.06
CA GLU A 54 10.13 -6.65 19.01
C GLU A 54 9.30 -6.71 20.30
N THR A 55 8.59 -5.62 20.64
CA THR A 55 7.71 -5.56 21.82
C THR A 55 6.29 -6.03 21.46
N PRO A 56 5.54 -6.62 22.42
CA PRO A 56 4.13 -6.95 22.20
C PRO A 56 3.29 -5.75 21.74
N GLU A 57 3.53 -4.57 22.30
CA GLU A 57 2.80 -3.34 22.00
C GLU A 57 3.10 -2.83 20.59
N GLY A 58 4.39 -2.74 20.23
CA GLY A 58 4.79 -2.32 18.89
C GLY A 58 4.36 -3.33 17.81
N LYS A 59 4.35 -4.63 18.13
CA LYS A 59 3.79 -5.64 17.24
C LYS A 59 2.29 -5.45 17.03
N ALA A 60 1.55 -5.09 18.09
CA ALA A 60 0.12 -4.82 17.98
C ALA A 60 -0.16 -3.56 17.12
N GLU A 61 0.62 -2.49 17.29
CA GLU A 61 0.55 -1.29 16.43
C GLU A 61 0.80 -1.63 14.96
N TYR A 62 1.89 -2.36 14.67
CA TYR A 62 2.25 -2.76 13.32
C TYR A 62 1.16 -3.59 12.65
N VAL A 63 0.60 -4.58 13.36
CA VAL A 63 -0.48 -5.43 12.85
C VAL A 63 -1.77 -4.63 12.63
N ALA A 64 -2.10 -3.68 13.52
CA ALA A 64 -3.27 -2.82 13.36
C ALA A 64 -3.14 -1.93 12.10
N ALA A 65 -1.98 -1.33 11.88
CA ALA A 65 -1.69 -0.56 10.68
C ALA A 65 -1.75 -1.42 9.40
N GLN A 66 -1.16 -2.62 9.43
CA GLN A 66 -1.23 -3.56 8.31
C GLN A 66 -2.67 -3.98 7.97
N ARG A 67 -3.56 -4.12 8.95
CA ARG A 67 -4.98 -4.38 8.71
C ARG A 67 -5.64 -3.20 8.00
N GLY A 68 -5.39 -1.97 8.45
CA GLY A 68 -5.89 -0.77 7.77
C GLY A 68 -5.40 -0.66 6.31
N PHE A 69 -4.16 -1.05 6.04
CA PHE A 69 -3.65 -1.11 4.67
C PHE A 69 -4.29 -2.23 3.84
N ALA A 70 -4.60 -3.38 4.45
CA ALA A 70 -5.30 -4.46 3.78
C ALA A 70 -6.72 -4.05 3.36
N ASP A 71 -7.43 -3.34 4.24
CA ASP A 71 -8.79 -2.84 3.98
C ASP A 71 -8.78 -1.81 2.84
N ARG A 72 -7.89 -0.81 2.90
CA ARG A 72 -7.69 0.17 1.81
C ARG A 72 -7.28 -0.51 0.50
N GLY A 73 -6.36 -1.47 0.58
CA GLY A 73 -5.91 -2.24 -0.57
C GLY A 73 -7.02 -3.07 -1.21
N ALA A 74 -7.97 -3.60 -0.43
CA ALA A 74 -9.11 -4.32 -0.97
C ALA A 74 -9.98 -3.43 -1.86
N VAL A 75 -10.25 -2.19 -1.43
CA VAL A 75 -11.01 -1.21 -2.22
C VAL A 75 -10.29 -0.87 -3.53
N LEU A 76 -8.99 -0.60 -3.48
CA LEU A 76 -8.21 -0.26 -4.67
C LEU A 76 -8.07 -1.44 -5.63
N ARG A 77 -7.96 -2.67 -5.11
CA ARG A 77 -7.97 -3.90 -5.90
C ARG A 77 -9.25 -4.04 -6.70
N GLU A 78 -10.41 -3.86 -6.08
CA GLU A 78 -11.70 -3.96 -6.78
C GLU A 78 -11.81 -2.93 -7.91
N ARG A 79 -11.32 -1.69 -7.69
CA ARG A 79 -11.26 -0.66 -8.73
C ARG A 79 -10.33 -1.07 -9.89
N LEU A 80 -9.15 -1.61 -9.60
CA LEU A 80 -8.24 -2.10 -10.64
C LEU A 80 -8.81 -3.30 -11.40
N LEU A 81 -9.52 -4.21 -10.72
CA LEU A 81 -10.19 -5.32 -11.37
C LEU A 81 -11.32 -4.85 -12.29
N ALA A 82 -12.03 -3.77 -11.95
CA ALA A 82 -13.03 -3.17 -12.82
C ALA A 82 -12.41 -2.66 -14.14
N VAL A 83 -11.29 -1.94 -14.06
CA VAL A 83 -10.52 -1.51 -15.25
C VAL A 83 -10.12 -2.73 -16.10
N CYS A 84 -9.59 -3.79 -15.48
CA CYS A 84 -9.22 -5.00 -16.22
C CYS A 84 -10.41 -5.67 -16.90
N ARG A 85 -11.59 -5.69 -16.27
CA ARG A 85 -12.81 -6.25 -16.87
C ARG A 85 -13.24 -5.44 -18.09
N GLU A 86 -13.27 -4.12 -17.98
CA GLU A 86 -13.60 -3.22 -19.09
C GLU A 86 -12.66 -3.43 -20.30
N LEU A 87 -11.35 -3.55 -20.04
CA LEU A 87 -10.37 -3.83 -21.10
C LEU A 87 -10.59 -5.19 -21.79
N LEU A 88 -11.00 -6.21 -21.03
CA LEU A 88 -11.27 -7.54 -21.58
C LEU A 88 -12.58 -7.59 -22.38
N GLU A 89 -13.54 -6.73 -22.08
CA GLU A 89 -14.80 -6.61 -22.84
C GLU A 89 -14.64 -5.81 -24.13
N LEU A 90 -13.58 -4.99 -24.24
CA LEU A 90 -13.24 -4.19 -25.41
C LEU A 90 -12.41 -4.96 -26.47
N GLY A 91 -11.94 -6.17 -26.15
CA GLY A 91 -11.13 -7.03 -27.03
C GLY A 91 -11.92 -8.19 -27.64
#